data_AF-A0A3B3Y9Q0-F1
#
_entry.id   AF-A0A3B3Y9Q0-F1
#
_cell.length_a   1.000
_cell.length_b   1.000
_cell.length_c   1.000
_cell.angle_alpha   90.00
_cell.angle_beta   90.00
_cell.angle_gamma   90.00
#
_symmetry.space_group_name_H-M   'P 1'
#
loop_
_entity.id
_entity.type
_entity.pdbx_description
1 polymer ?
#
loop_
_entity_poly.entity_id
_entity_poly.type
_entity_poly.pdbx_seq_one_letter_code
_entity_poly.pdbx_strand_id
1 'polypeptide(L)'
;MNPNYTEFKFPQIKAHPWTKVFKPRTPPEAIALCSRLLEYTPVSRLSPLEACAHAFFDELRQPNTRLPSGRELPPLFNFSPVELSIQPQLNSTLIPPHARAQTSPASHGTVSRFAYAFHFGPTAFVSV
;
A
#
# COMPACT_ATOMS: atom_id res chain seq x y z
N MET A 1 -19.63 -8.71 3.00
CA MET A 1 -20.63 -9.65 3.57
C MET A 1 -21.90 -9.54 2.74
N ASN A 2 -22.53 -10.67 2.41
CA ASN A 2 -23.69 -10.70 1.53
C ASN A 2 -24.98 -10.64 2.37
N PRO A 3 -25.78 -9.56 2.29
CA PRO A 3 -27.02 -9.44 3.04
C PRO A 3 -28.07 -10.49 2.65
N ASN A 4 -27.96 -11.08 1.46
CA ASN A 4 -28.84 -12.16 1.00
C ASN A 4 -28.43 -13.55 1.56
N TYR A 5 -27.39 -13.61 2.39
CA TYR A 5 -26.85 -14.85 2.96
C TYR A 5 -27.11 -14.89 4.47
N THR A 6 -28.34 -15.24 4.84
CA THR A 6 -28.88 -15.11 6.21
C THR A 6 -28.87 -16.41 7.01
N GLU A 7 -28.93 -17.57 6.35
CA GLU A 7 -29.14 -18.86 7.01
C GLU A 7 -28.00 -19.85 6.74
N PHE A 8 -26.95 -19.73 7.53
CA PHE A 8 -25.99 -20.82 7.73
C PHE A 8 -25.57 -20.83 9.20
N LYS A 9 -25.77 -21.95 9.88
CA LYS A 9 -25.32 -22.12 11.27
C LYS A 9 -23.85 -22.50 11.26
N PHE A 10 -22.97 -21.51 11.28
CA PHE A 10 -21.57 -21.75 11.54
C PHE A 10 -21.36 -22.13 13.01
N PRO A 11 -20.38 -23.00 13.32
CA PRO A 11 -19.90 -23.12 14.69
C PRO A 11 -19.41 -21.75 15.16
N GLN A 12 -19.72 -21.40 16.40
CA GLN A 12 -19.28 -20.14 16.98
C GLN A 12 -17.80 -20.23 17.36
N ILE A 13 -16.93 -19.79 16.47
CA ILE A 13 -15.48 -19.76 16.69
C ILE A 13 -15.10 -18.42 17.32
N LYS A 14 -14.41 -18.45 18.46
CA LYS A 14 -13.87 -17.24 19.09
C LYS A 14 -12.72 -16.69 18.25
N ALA A 15 -12.65 -15.37 18.12
CA ALA A 15 -11.55 -14.72 17.43
C ALA A 15 -10.20 -15.11 18.06
N HIS A 16 -9.24 -15.51 17.22
CA HIS A 16 -7.89 -15.76 17.67
C HIS A 16 -7.15 -14.44 17.84
N PRO A 17 -6.45 -14.19 18.97
CA PRO A 17 -5.72 -12.94 19.15
C PRO A 17 -4.67 -12.75 18.05
N TRP A 18 -4.64 -11.57 17.42
CA TRP A 18 -3.70 -11.26 16.35
C TRP A 18 -2.23 -11.45 16.75
N THR A 19 -1.88 -11.13 17.99
CA THR A 19 -0.52 -11.33 18.55
C THR A 19 -0.08 -12.80 18.60
N LYS A 20 -1.02 -13.75 18.53
CA LYS A 20 -0.74 -15.20 18.46
C LYS A 20 -0.76 -15.75 17.04
N VAL A 21 -1.32 -15.00 16.08
CA VAL A 21 -1.28 -15.35 14.65
C VAL A 21 0.12 -15.11 14.08
N PHE A 22 0.77 -14.04 14.51
CA PHE A 22 2.09 -13.64 14.03
C PHE A 22 3.23 -14.19 14.91
N LYS A 23 4.47 -14.16 14.37
CA LYS A 23 5.66 -14.59 15.12
C LYS A 23 5.96 -13.56 16.24
N PRO A 24 6.61 -13.96 17.36
CA PRO A 24 6.86 -13.06 18.49
C PRO A 24 7.67 -11.79 18.17
N ARG A 25 8.43 -11.77 17.07
CA ARG A 25 9.25 -10.61 16.64
C ARG A 25 8.55 -9.76 15.57
N THR A 26 7.29 -10.04 15.24
CA THR A 26 6.54 -9.20 14.32
C THR A 26 6.27 -7.85 14.97
N PRO A 27 6.59 -6.73 14.29
CA PRO A 27 6.38 -5.41 14.87
C PRO A 27 4.90 -5.15 15.21
N PRO A 28 4.59 -4.54 16.38
CA PRO A 28 3.22 -4.36 16.84
C PRO A 28 2.37 -3.50 15.90
N GLU A 29 2.96 -2.49 15.27
CA GLU A 29 2.31 -1.61 14.31
C GLU A 29 1.96 -2.32 12.99
N ALA A 30 2.73 -3.36 12.59
CA ALA A 30 2.36 -4.22 11.47
C ALA A 30 1.10 -5.03 11.80
N ILE A 31 1.04 -5.58 13.02
CA ILE A 31 -0.12 -6.34 13.52
C ILE A 31 -1.36 -5.44 13.59
N ALA A 32 -1.19 -4.21 14.08
CA ALA A 32 -2.26 -3.21 14.15
C ALA A 32 -2.78 -2.81 12.76
N LEU A 33 -1.90 -2.65 11.78
CA LEU A 33 -2.31 -2.39 10.40
C LEU A 33 -3.14 -3.56 9.83
N CYS A 34 -2.66 -4.79 9.99
CA CYS A 34 -3.36 -5.97 9.50
C CYS A 34 -4.75 -6.13 10.13
N SER A 35 -4.89 -5.92 11.43
CA SER A 35 -6.18 -6.05 12.11
C SER A 35 -7.22 -5.05 11.59
N ARG A 36 -6.78 -3.85 11.21
CA ARG A 36 -7.62 -2.78 10.66
C ARG A 36 -7.95 -2.96 9.17
N LEU A 37 -7.15 -3.73 8.43
CA LEU A 37 -7.41 -4.06 7.03
C LEU A 37 -8.30 -5.30 6.89
N LEU A 38 -8.09 -6.30 7.73
CA LEU A 38 -8.76 -7.60 7.68
C LEU A 38 -10.05 -7.60 8.52
N GLU A 39 -10.86 -6.56 8.36
CA GLU A 39 -12.17 -6.42 8.97
C GLU A 39 -13.26 -7.07 8.12
N TYR A 40 -14.16 -7.81 8.78
CA TYR A 40 -15.29 -8.46 8.11
C TYR A 40 -16.29 -7.43 7.57
N THR A 41 -16.58 -6.41 8.36
CA THR A 41 -17.45 -5.30 8.00
C THR A 41 -16.72 -4.38 7.01
N PRO A 42 -17.17 -4.28 5.75
CA PRO A 42 -16.40 -3.57 4.71
C PRO A 42 -16.12 -2.10 5.05
N VAL A 43 -17.09 -1.41 5.65
CA VAL A 43 -16.99 0.02 6.00
C VAL A 43 -16.09 0.30 7.21
N SER A 44 -15.70 -0.74 7.95
CA SER A 44 -14.80 -0.61 9.10
C SER A 44 -13.32 -0.74 8.71
N ARG A 45 -13.04 -1.14 7.47
CA ARG A 45 -11.67 -1.24 6.94
C ARG A 45 -11.06 0.14 6.75
N LEU A 46 -9.75 0.24 6.91
CA LEU A 46 -9.03 1.45 6.54
C LEU A 46 -9.19 1.76 5.06
N SER A 47 -9.33 3.04 4.74
CA SER A 47 -9.15 3.53 3.38
C SER A 47 -7.68 3.35 2.95
N PRO A 48 -7.38 3.35 1.64
CA PRO A 48 -6.01 3.32 1.15
C PRO A 48 -5.14 4.46 1.70
N LEU A 49 -5.65 5.70 1.75
CA LEU A 49 -4.88 6.84 2.26
C LEU A 49 -4.66 6.76 3.77
N GLU A 50 -5.65 6.27 4.52
CA GLU A 50 -5.49 6.03 5.96
C GLU A 50 -4.43 4.94 6.23
N ALA A 51 -4.39 3.90 5.39
CA ALA A 51 -3.35 2.88 5.48
C ALA A 51 -1.96 3.45 5.16
N CYS A 52 -1.82 4.30 4.13
CA CYS A 52 -0.55 5.00 3.83
C CYS A 52 -0.09 5.92 4.98
N ALA A 53 -1.03 6.55 5.68
CA ALA A 53 -0.77 7.38 6.85
C ALA A 53 -0.50 6.57 8.14
N HIS A 54 -0.60 5.25 8.12
CA HIS A 54 -0.44 4.39 9.31
C HIS A 54 1.01 4.40 9.84
N ALA A 55 1.17 4.24 11.16
CA ALA A 55 2.46 4.29 11.86
C ALA A 55 3.49 3.25 11.37
N PHE A 56 3.01 2.12 10.82
CA PHE A 56 3.87 1.11 10.20
C PHE A 56 4.75 1.66 9.07
N PHE A 57 4.32 2.74 8.41
CA PHE A 57 5.09 3.39 7.34
C PHE A 57 5.85 4.64 7.82
N ASP A 58 5.92 4.93 9.12
CA ASP A 58 6.60 6.12 9.64
C ASP A 58 8.11 6.11 9.34
N GLU A 59 8.73 4.93 9.31
CA GLU A 59 10.14 4.78 8.92
C GLU A 59 10.40 5.32 7.51
N LEU A 60 9.48 5.08 6.57
CA LEU A 60 9.61 5.58 5.19
C LEU A 60 9.57 7.12 5.13
N ARG A 61 9.00 7.76 6.16
CA ARG A 61 8.89 9.22 6.29
C ARG A 61 10.05 9.83 7.06
N GLN A 62 11.11 9.09 7.38
CA GLN A 62 12.33 9.67 7.94
C GLN A 62 13.26 10.13 6.80
N PRO A 63 13.90 11.31 6.92
CA PRO A 63 14.70 11.91 5.83
C PRO A 63 15.92 11.06 5.42
N ASN A 64 16.43 10.27 6.36
CA ASN A 64 17.64 9.46 6.18
C ASN A 64 17.34 7.99 5.84
N THR A 65 16.08 7.61 5.65
CA THR A 65 15.73 6.23 5.30
C THR A 65 16.26 5.90 3.92
N ARG A 66 16.83 4.70 3.81
CA ARG A 66 17.43 4.17 2.58
C ARG A 66 17.00 2.72 2.42
N LEU A 67 17.09 2.24 1.18
CA LEU A 67 16.93 0.81 0.92
C LEU A 67 18.05 0.03 1.63
N PRO A 68 17.86 -1.28 1.89
CA PRO A 68 18.91 -2.12 2.48
C PRO A 68 20.22 -2.16 1.67
N SER A 69 20.16 -1.82 0.39
CA SER A 69 21.33 -1.66 -0.49
C SER A 69 22.08 -0.33 -0.32
N GLY A 70 21.59 0.57 0.53
CA GLY A 70 22.10 1.94 0.72
C GLY A 70 21.54 2.95 -0.30
N ARG A 71 20.80 2.50 -1.33
CA ARG A 71 20.20 3.37 -2.35
C ARG A 71 19.05 4.20 -1.78
N GLU A 72 18.76 5.33 -2.43
CA GLU A 72 17.60 6.16 -2.10
C GLU A 72 16.28 5.42 -2.35
N LEU A 73 15.25 5.84 -1.60
CA LEU A 73 13.89 5.36 -1.82
C LEU A 73 13.36 5.88 -3.17
N PRO A 74 12.45 5.14 -3.83
CA PRO A 74 11.71 5.68 -4.97
C PRO A 74 10.85 6.88 -4.53
N PRO A 75 10.25 7.65 -5.48
CA PRO A 75 9.30 8.70 -5.14
C PRO A 75 8.12 8.11 -4.34
N LEU A 76 7.97 8.53 -3.07
CA LEU A 76 6.89 8.08 -2.18
C LEU A 76 5.87 9.18 -1.85
N PHE A 77 6.25 10.45 -2.00
CA PHE A 77 5.48 11.60 -1.53
C PHE A 77 4.96 12.49 -2.66
N ASN A 78 5.07 12.04 -3.90
CA ASN A 78 4.65 12.74 -5.12
C ASN A 78 3.14 12.59 -5.40
N PHE A 79 2.32 12.81 -4.38
CA PHE A 79 0.85 12.76 -4.52
C PHE A 79 0.35 13.86 -5.45
N SER A 80 -0.57 13.51 -6.34
CA SER A 80 -1.28 14.47 -7.18
C SER A 80 -2.28 15.31 -6.37
N PRO A 81 -2.71 16.47 -6.89
CA PRO A 81 -3.77 17.26 -6.26
C PRO A 81 -5.08 16.48 -6.07
N VAL A 82 -5.38 15.55 -6.99
CA VAL A 82 -6.57 14.70 -6.91
C VAL A 82 -6.46 13.75 -5.73
N GLU A 83 -5.34 13.05 -5.57
CA GLU A 83 -5.12 12.15 -4.42
C GLU A 83 -5.21 12.88 -3.08
N LEU A 84 -4.61 14.07 -2.98
CA LEU A 84 -4.61 14.90 -1.77
C LEU A 84 -5.97 15.52 -1.44
N SER A 85 -6.91 15.55 -2.40
CA SER A 85 -8.26 16.06 -2.19
C SER A 85 -9.23 15.02 -1.60
N ILE A 86 -8.90 13.73 -1.67
CA ILE A 86 -9.76 12.64 -1.19
C ILE A 86 -9.92 12.68 0.34
N GLN A 87 -8.81 12.87 1.07
CA GLN A 87 -8.80 12.99 2.54
C GLN A 87 -7.78 14.04 3.00
N PRO A 88 -8.09 15.35 2.86
CA PRO A 88 -7.13 16.44 3.08
C PRO A 88 -6.53 16.49 4.49
N GLN A 89 -7.25 16.00 5.49
CA GLN A 89 -6.79 15.91 6.87
C GLN A 89 -5.56 15.00 7.06
N LEU A 90 -5.28 14.10 6.12
CA LEU A 90 -4.13 13.19 6.17
C LEU A 90 -2.87 13.79 5.55
N ASN A 91 -2.97 14.92 4.82
CA ASN A 91 -1.89 15.46 4.01
C ASN A 91 -0.64 15.81 4.84
N SER A 92 -0.82 16.26 6.08
CA SER A 92 0.29 16.57 7.00
C SER A 92 1.06 15.32 7.46
N THR A 93 0.40 14.16 7.50
CA THR A 93 0.99 12.87 7.83
C THR A 93 1.60 12.20 6.60
N LEU A 94 0.92 12.28 5.45
CA LEU A 94 1.35 11.68 4.19
C LEU A 94 2.60 12.36 3.60
N ILE A 95 2.70 13.69 3.72
CA ILE A 95 3.82 14.47 3.16
C ILE A 95 4.66 15.05 4.32
N PRO A 96 5.80 14.43 4.66
CA PRO A 96 6.65 14.93 5.73
C PRO A 96 7.30 16.28 5.36
N PRO A 97 7.71 17.10 6.34
CA PRO A 97 8.20 18.46 6.09
C PRO A 97 9.34 18.54 5.07
N HIS A 98 10.28 17.60 5.09
CA HIS A 98 11.42 17.56 4.17
C HIS A 98 11.03 17.20 2.72
N ALA A 99 9.88 16.54 2.52
CA ALA A 99 9.40 16.14 1.20
C ALA A 99 8.52 17.21 0.52
N ARG A 100 8.08 18.24 1.25
CA ARG A 100 7.21 19.30 0.71
C ARG A 100 7.83 20.01 -0.49
N ALA A 101 9.15 20.20 -0.50
CA ALA A 101 9.85 20.78 -1.64
C ALA A 101 9.81 19.89 -2.92
N GLN A 102 9.70 18.57 -2.74
CA GLN A 102 9.67 17.60 -3.84
C GLN A 102 8.30 17.49 -4.53
N THR A 103 7.25 18.05 -3.94
CA THR A 103 5.87 18.03 -4.50
C THR A 103 5.63 19.04 -5.63
N SER A 104 6.70 19.66 -6.16
CA SER A 104 6.59 20.57 -7.29
C SER A 104 6.24 19.81 -8.58
N PRO A 105 5.26 20.26 -9.39
CA PRO A 105 4.74 19.52 -10.55
C PRO A 105 5.71 19.38 -11.74
N ALA A 106 6.99 19.76 -11.59
CA ALA A 106 7.96 19.84 -12.68
C ALA A 106 8.74 18.54 -12.96
N SER A 107 8.58 17.48 -12.16
CA SER A 107 9.30 16.20 -12.34
C SER A 107 8.40 15.07 -12.84
N HIS A 108 7.54 15.34 -13.82
CA HIS A 108 7.00 14.28 -14.68
C HIS A 108 8.06 13.87 -15.73
N GLY A 109 9.00 13.02 -15.29
CA GLY A 109 9.98 12.35 -16.14
C GLY A 109 10.86 11.50 -15.24
N THR A 110 10.84 10.18 -15.26
CA THR A 110 10.86 9.28 -16.39
C THR A 110 10.19 7.99 -15.96
N VAL A 111 9.13 7.56 -16.65
CA VAL A 111 8.71 6.16 -16.60
C VAL A 111 9.86 5.36 -17.20
N SER A 112 10.70 4.75 -16.36
CA SER A 112 11.59 3.69 -16.81
C SER A 112 10.70 2.56 -17.34
N ARG A 113 10.46 2.59 -18.65
CA ARG A 113 9.96 1.46 -19.41
C ARG A 113 10.98 0.34 -19.26
N PHE A 114 10.85 -0.47 -18.21
CA PHE A 114 11.20 -1.87 -18.32
C PHE A 114 10.13 -2.49 -19.21
N ALA A 115 10.31 -2.31 -20.52
CA ALA A 115 9.61 -3.08 -21.51
C ALA A 115 9.99 -4.54 -21.25
N TYR A 116 9.05 -5.31 -20.72
CA TYR A 116 9.06 -6.76 -20.88
C TYR A 116 9.04 -7.02 -22.38
N ALA A 117 10.22 -7.23 -22.96
CA ALA A 117 10.36 -7.76 -24.30
C ALA A 117 9.92 -9.23 -24.28
N PHE A 118 8.61 -9.47 -24.30
CA PHE A 118 8.07 -10.72 -24.80
C PHE A 118 8.37 -10.78 -26.30
N HIS A 119 9.44 -11.49 -26.61
CA HIS A 119 9.90 -11.77 -27.95
C HIS A 119 8.90 -12.73 -28.61
N PHE A 120 7.86 -12.19 -29.26
CA PHE A 120 7.08 -12.93 -30.25
C PHE A 120 7.76 -12.71 -31.61
N GLY A 121 8.59 -13.67 -32.01
CA GLY A 121 9.13 -13.75 -33.37
C GLY A 121 8.03 -14.13 -34.36
N PRO A 122 7.96 -13.51 -35.55
CA PRO A 122 6.96 -13.81 -36.55
C PRO A 122 7.38 -14.98 -37.47
N THR A 123 6.35 -15.62 -38.04
CA THR A 123 6.33 -16.33 -39.34
C THR A 123 7.12 -17.63 -39.53
N ALA A 124 6.37 -18.72 -39.72
CA ALA A 124 6.60 -19.66 -40.82
C ALA A 124 5.26 -20.28 -41.26
N PHE A 125 4.76 -19.81 -42.39
CA PHE A 125 3.66 -20.38 -43.15
C PHE A 125 4.32 -20.93 -44.43
N VAL A 126 4.36 -22.24 -44.63
CA VAL A 126 4.62 -22.85 -45.94
C VAL A 126 3.82 -24.14 -46.03
N SER A 127 2.82 -24.13 -46.91
CA SER A 127 2.24 -25.32 -47.55
C SER A 127 3.24 -25.90 -48.55
N VAL A 128 3.41 -27.23 -48.55
CA VAL A 128 3.16 -28.12 -49.69
C VAL A 128 2.62 -29.43 -49.13
#